data_AF-A0A1M5NLL3-F1
#
_entry.id   AF-A0A1M5NLL3-F1
#
_cell.length_a   1.000
_cell.length_b   1.000
_cell.length_c   1.000
_cell.angle_alpha   90.00
_cell.angle_beta   90.00
_cell.angle_gamma   90.00
#
_symmetry.space_group_name_H-M   'P 1'
#
loop_
_entity.id
_entity.type
_entity.pdbx_description
1 polymer ?
#
loop_
_entity_poly.entity_id
_entity_poly.type
_entity_poly.pdbx_seq_one_letter_code
_entity_poly.pdbx_strand_id
1 'polypeptide(L)'
;MAAGVTFLSSGAVLVLEIVGLRLIAPYVGITLQTNTAVIGFALAAIAIGAWAGGATADRRDPRQLIAPLLVAGGALVVAVLPLVRFAGSFLTGADAGSVLLLAAVAVVVPAALLSAVPPMVVKLQLASLDETGAVVGKLSGIGTLGGIAATFATGFVLVAVFPSSGILVGTGLVTVLAGIAVFVLLRRSAPAGAGRLPAALLLLAVAGSLLAAVAPTPCEEETAYHCARVVADPERETGRVLVLDTLRHSYVDLADPTYLEFEYVRAIAAVTDVLAPAGQPLSALHLGGGGATVPRYLAEVRPGTTSRVLEVDPGVVEIDRERLGLEESAELEVRVGDARVGLADEDAGTRDLVVGDAFGGLSVPWQLTTVEALGLVDRALTDDGVYVANLIDHPPLSFVRAELATMREVWPSVLLLARAPVLAGEDGGNLVAVASHRPLDEVALAEALLAQDSTWQVASADEVAAFAGDARVLTDDAAPVDQLLTPYGAPDA
;
A
#
# COMPACT_ATOMS: atom_id res chain seq x y z
N MET A 1 -22.00 14.59 28.36
CA MET A 1 -22.73 14.26 27.12
C MET A 1 -22.18 15.05 25.93
N ALA A 2 -22.24 16.39 25.94
CA ALA A 2 -21.71 17.24 24.86
C ALA A 2 -20.28 16.89 24.45
N ALA A 3 -19.35 16.83 25.40
CA ALA A 3 -17.96 16.43 25.17
C ALA A 3 -17.83 15.06 24.49
N GLY A 4 -18.54 14.04 24.99
CA GLY A 4 -18.48 12.69 24.44
C GLY A 4 -19.05 12.57 23.03
N VAL A 5 -20.13 13.29 22.73
CA VAL A 5 -20.72 13.33 21.38
C VAL A 5 -19.76 13.99 20.40
N THR A 6 -19.19 15.15 20.77
CA THR A 6 -18.21 15.86 19.93
C THR A 6 -16.95 15.03 19.70
N PHE A 7 -16.41 14.41 20.76
CA PHE A 7 -15.25 13.52 20.67
C PHE A 7 -15.51 12.34 19.73
N LEU A 8 -16.63 11.65 19.90
CA LEU A 8 -16.98 10.48 19.11
C LEU A 8 -17.26 10.84 17.64
N SER A 9 -18.05 11.88 17.38
CA SER A 9 -18.39 12.25 16.00
C SER A 9 -17.16 12.70 15.22
N SER A 10 -16.27 13.48 15.84
CA SER A 10 -15.01 13.88 15.22
C SER A 10 -14.08 12.68 15.03
N GLY A 11 -13.92 11.83 16.05
CA GLY A 11 -13.11 10.62 15.95
C GLY A 11 -13.57 9.68 14.83
N ALA A 12 -14.88 9.42 14.72
CA ALA A 12 -15.45 8.55 13.69
C ALA A 12 -15.18 9.04 12.26
N VAL A 13 -15.12 10.36 12.03
CA VAL A 13 -14.74 10.93 10.73
C VAL A 13 -13.29 10.59 10.39
N LEU A 14 -12.38 10.73 11.36
CA LEU A 14 -10.95 10.43 11.14
C LEU A 14 -10.71 8.91 11.00
N VAL A 15 -11.49 8.06 11.68
CA VAL A 15 -11.43 6.60 11.43
C VAL A 15 -11.86 6.28 10.01
N LEU A 16 -12.97 6.88 9.54
CA LEU A 16 -13.47 6.68 8.18
C LEU A 16 -12.44 7.15 7.13
N GLU A 17 -11.74 8.25 7.36
CA GLU A 17 -10.70 8.75 6.46
C GLU A 17 -9.56 7.74 6.29
N ILE A 18 -9.01 7.24 7.41
CA ILE A 18 -7.87 6.31 7.39
C ILE A 18 -8.26 4.97 6.77
N VAL A 19 -9.39 4.40 7.19
CA VAL A 19 -9.83 3.08 6.71
C VAL A 19 -10.41 3.17 5.30
N GLY A 20 -10.98 4.33 4.92
CA GLY A 20 -11.51 4.58 3.59
C GLY A 20 -10.44 4.40 2.51
N LEU A 21 -9.21 4.85 2.76
CA LEU A 21 -8.09 4.65 1.83
C LEU A 21 -7.80 3.15 1.62
N ARG A 22 -7.70 2.38 2.71
CA ARG A 22 -7.47 0.92 2.66
C ARG A 22 -8.57 0.16 1.95
N LEU A 23 -9.82 0.62 2.08
CA LEU A 23 -10.95 0.00 1.40
C LEU A 23 -10.90 0.19 -0.13
N ILE A 24 -10.28 1.28 -0.59
CA ILE A 24 -10.23 1.63 -2.02
C ILE A 24 -8.94 1.10 -2.68
N ALA A 25 -7.86 0.91 -1.90
CA ALA A 25 -6.56 0.42 -2.37
C ALA A 25 -6.62 -0.83 -3.29
N PRO A 26 -7.43 -1.87 -3.02
CA PRO A 26 -7.50 -3.06 -3.88
C PRO A 26 -8.05 -2.79 -5.29
N TYR A 27 -8.70 -1.65 -5.50
CA TYR A 27 -9.32 -1.29 -6.78
C TYR A 27 -8.47 -0.31 -7.58
N VAL A 28 -7.66 0.51 -6.90
CA VAL A 28 -7.04 1.71 -7.49
C VAL A 28 -5.55 1.86 -7.18
N GLY A 29 -5.02 1.00 -6.31
CA GLY A 29 -3.67 1.09 -5.77
C GLY A 29 -3.50 2.21 -4.73
N ILE A 30 -2.34 2.20 -4.07
CA ILE A 30 -1.91 3.25 -3.14
C ILE A 30 -0.90 4.14 -3.85
N THR A 31 -1.22 5.42 -4.00
CA THR A 31 -0.34 6.43 -4.59
C THR A 31 -0.43 7.73 -3.81
N LEU A 32 0.55 8.63 -3.96
CA LEU A 32 0.49 9.97 -3.38
C LEU A 32 -0.77 10.74 -3.82
N GLN A 33 -1.18 10.56 -5.08
CA GLN A 33 -2.36 11.17 -5.66
C GLN A 33 -3.64 10.64 -4.99
N THR A 34 -3.78 9.32 -4.84
CA THR A 34 -4.92 8.68 -4.17
C THR A 34 -5.01 9.12 -2.71
N ASN A 35 -3.89 9.13 -1.98
CA ASN A 35 -3.84 9.56 -0.58
C ASN A 35 -4.25 11.02 -0.43
N THR A 36 -3.72 11.90 -1.28
CA THR A 36 -4.03 13.34 -1.28
C THR A 36 -5.50 13.59 -1.59
N ALA A 37 -6.07 12.86 -2.56
CA ALA A 37 -7.48 12.99 -2.91
C ALA A 37 -8.40 12.61 -1.75
N VAL A 38 -8.13 11.50 -1.06
CA VAL A 38 -8.94 11.05 0.09
C VAL A 38 -8.91 12.08 1.23
N ILE A 39 -7.72 12.58 1.60
CA ILE A 39 -7.59 13.63 2.63
C ILE A 39 -8.33 14.89 2.19
N GLY A 40 -8.15 15.32 0.93
CA GLY A 40 -8.84 16.47 0.37
C GLY A 40 -10.36 16.36 0.45
N PHE A 41 -10.92 15.20 0.10
CA PHE A 41 -12.36 14.94 0.20
C PHE A 41 -12.85 14.88 1.65
N ALA A 42 -12.09 14.28 2.56
CA ALA A 42 -12.41 14.25 3.97
C ALA A 42 -12.47 15.66 4.56
N LEU A 43 -11.45 16.50 4.29
CA LEU A 43 -11.42 17.90 4.73
C LEU A 43 -12.55 18.73 4.12
N ALA A 44 -12.84 18.56 2.83
CA ALA A 44 -13.97 19.21 2.19
C ALA A 44 -15.31 18.80 2.83
N ALA A 45 -15.48 17.52 3.14
CA ALA A 45 -16.66 17.01 3.82
C ALA A 45 -16.80 17.55 5.24
N ILE A 46 -15.69 17.65 5.98
CA ILE A 46 -15.65 18.26 7.31
C ILE A 46 -16.08 19.73 7.24
N ALA A 47 -15.52 20.50 6.30
CA ALA A 47 -15.84 21.91 6.12
C ALA A 47 -17.31 22.12 5.74
N ILE A 48 -17.82 21.38 4.75
CA ILE A 48 -19.22 21.44 4.31
C ILE A 48 -20.16 21.02 5.44
N GLY A 49 -19.86 19.92 6.13
CA GLY A 49 -20.63 19.39 7.24
C GLY A 49 -20.71 20.39 8.39
N ALA A 50 -19.58 20.92 8.84
CA ALA A 50 -19.53 21.88 9.93
C ALA A 50 -20.28 23.18 9.58
N TRP A 51 -20.10 23.71 8.37
CA TRP A 51 -20.78 24.91 7.93
C TRP A 51 -22.30 24.72 7.82
N ALA A 52 -22.74 23.64 7.16
CA ALA A 52 -24.16 23.31 7.04
C ALA A 52 -24.79 23.00 8.40
N GLY A 53 -24.06 22.32 9.28
CA GLY A 53 -24.48 22.01 10.65
C GLY A 53 -24.71 23.26 11.48
N GLY A 54 -23.77 24.21 11.45
CA GLY A 54 -23.89 25.50 12.12
C GLY A 54 -25.06 26.34 11.58
N ALA A 55 -25.15 26.48 10.25
CA ALA A 55 -26.24 27.22 9.61
C ALA A 55 -27.63 26.60 9.89
N THR A 56 -27.71 25.27 10.01
CA THR A 56 -28.95 24.58 10.34
C THR A 56 -29.29 24.72 11.83
N ALA A 57 -28.28 24.75 12.71
CA ALA A 57 -28.45 24.96 14.15
C ALA A 57 -29.08 26.31 14.50
N ASP A 58 -28.93 27.31 13.62
CA ASP A 58 -29.60 28.61 13.77
C ASP A 58 -31.07 28.59 13.34
N ARG A 59 -31.46 27.66 12.47
CA ARG A 59 -32.80 27.59 11.87
C ARG A 59 -33.71 26.54 12.51
N ARG A 60 -33.13 25.51 13.13
CA ARG A 60 -33.84 24.37 13.74
C ARG A 60 -33.22 24.02 15.07
N ASP A 61 -34.04 23.54 16.01
CA ASP A 61 -33.56 23.09 17.32
C ASP A 61 -32.56 21.94 17.16
N PRO A 62 -31.28 22.12 17.55
CA PRO A 62 -30.26 21.08 17.41
C PRO A 62 -30.60 19.80 18.19
N ARG A 63 -31.42 19.86 19.25
CA ARG A 63 -31.89 18.68 20.00
C ARG A 63 -32.66 17.70 19.12
N GLN A 64 -33.26 18.17 18.04
CA GLN A 64 -34.00 17.33 17.10
C GLN A 64 -33.09 16.68 16.04
N LEU A 65 -31.88 17.21 15.83
CA LEU A 65 -31.03 16.86 14.70
C LEU A 65 -29.82 16.01 15.10
N ILE A 66 -29.24 16.22 16.28
CA ILE A 66 -28.01 15.52 16.71
C ILE A 66 -28.16 14.00 16.65
N ALA A 67 -29.24 13.44 17.22
CA ALA A 67 -29.42 12.00 17.23
C ALA A 67 -29.66 11.40 15.83
N PRO A 68 -30.57 11.95 14.98
CA PRO A 68 -30.70 11.50 13.60
C PRO A 68 -29.41 11.62 12.78
N LEU A 69 -28.61 12.67 12.99
CA LEU A 69 -27.33 12.84 12.29
C LEU A 69 -26.30 11.78 12.69
N LEU A 70 -26.17 11.47 13.98
CA LEU A 70 -25.29 10.40 14.45
C LEU A 70 -25.73 9.02 13.92
N VAL A 71 -27.03 8.72 13.98
CA VAL A 71 -27.54 7.44 13.47
C VAL A 71 -27.41 7.37 11.95
N ALA A 72 -27.70 8.44 11.21
CA ALA A 72 -27.54 8.47 9.76
C ALA A 72 -26.07 8.36 9.34
N GLY A 73 -25.18 9.13 9.99
CA GLY A 73 -23.74 9.09 9.73
C GLY A 73 -23.16 7.72 10.03
N GLY A 74 -23.46 7.14 11.20
CA GLY A 74 -23.03 5.79 11.56
C GLY A 74 -23.60 4.70 10.64
N ALA A 75 -24.89 4.78 10.27
CA ALA A 75 -25.50 3.85 9.32
C ALA A 75 -24.85 3.94 7.93
N LEU A 76 -24.52 5.14 7.47
CA LEU A 76 -23.81 5.32 6.21
C LEU A 76 -22.38 4.80 6.29
N VAL A 77 -21.65 5.02 7.39
CA VAL A 77 -20.31 4.41 7.60
C VAL A 77 -20.37 2.89 7.46
N VAL A 78 -21.40 2.23 8.02
CA VAL A 78 -21.61 0.79 7.81
C VAL A 78 -21.90 0.48 6.34
N ALA A 79 -22.75 1.27 5.69
CA ALA A 79 -23.16 1.07 4.30
C ALA A 79 -22.05 1.36 3.27
N VAL A 80 -20.99 2.10 3.64
CA VAL A 80 -19.83 2.35 2.76
C VAL A 80 -19.21 1.03 2.31
N LEU A 81 -19.05 0.07 3.21
CA LEU A 81 -18.36 -1.19 2.91
C LEU A 81 -19.03 -1.97 1.77
N PRO A 82 -20.33 -2.34 1.84
CA PRO A 82 -20.98 -3.03 0.72
C PRO A 82 -21.09 -2.13 -0.51
N LEU A 83 -21.30 -0.82 -0.36
CA LEU A 83 -21.38 0.09 -1.50
C LEU A 83 -20.09 0.08 -2.33
N VAL A 84 -18.94 0.19 -1.65
CA VAL A 84 -17.62 0.17 -2.31
C VAL A 84 -17.32 -1.20 -2.89
N ARG A 85 -17.60 -2.29 -2.15
CA ARG A 85 -17.31 -3.65 -2.63
C ARG A 85 -18.14 -4.05 -3.85
N PHE A 86 -19.45 -3.76 -3.84
CA PHE A 86 -20.30 -4.02 -4.99
C PHE A 86 -19.95 -3.11 -6.15
N ALA A 87 -19.82 -1.80 -5.94
CA ALA A 87 -19.45 -0.88 -7.02
C ALA A 87 -18.08 -1.22 -7.62
N GLY A 88 -17.09 -1.50 -6.77
CA GLY A 88 -15.74 -1.88 -7.18
C GLY A 88 -15.72 -3.16 -8.04
N SER A 89 -16.57 -4.16 -7.73
CA SER A 89 -16.67 -5.39 -8.54
C SER A 89 -17.19 -5.16 -9.97
N PHE A 90 -17.94 -4.07 -10.22
CA PHE A 90 -18.40 -3.68 -11.56
C PHE A 90 -17.44 -2.72 -12.26
N LEU A 91 -16.50 -2.13 -11.51
CA LEU A 91 -15.56 -1.12 -11.99
C LEU A 91 -14.11 -1.65 -12.03
N THR A 92 -13.91 -2.97 -11.88
CA THR A 92 -12.60 -3.61 -12.00
C THR A 92 -12.03 -3.39 -13.40
N GLY A 93 -10.92 -2.65 -13.47
CA GLY A 93 -10.33 -2.17 -14.71
C GLY A 93 -10.97 -0.86 -15.17
N ALA A 94 -10.65 0.27 -14.51
CA ALA A 94 -11.17 1.57 -14.92
C ALA A 94 -10.29 2.75 -14.48
N ASP A 95 -10.30 3.76 -15.34
CA ASP A 95 -9.70 5.08 -15.30
C ASP A 95 -9.82 5.82 -13.95
N ALA A 96 -8.89 6.75 -13.71
CA ALA A 96 -8.79 7.58 -12.50
C ALA A 96 -10.10 8.29 -12.10
N GLY A 97 -11.03 8.52 -13.04
CA GLY A 97 -12.33 9.13 -12.76
C GLY A 97 -13.27 8.24 -11.92
N SER A 98 -13.27 6.93 -12.16
CA SER A 98 -14.09 5.97 -11.42
C SER A 98 -13.64 5.84 -9.96
N VAL A 99 -12.32 5.88 -9.74
CA VAL A 99 -11.63 5.91 -8.45
C VAL A 99 -12.03 7.12 -7.61
N LEU A 100 -11.94 8.31 -8.21
CA LEU A 100 -12.30 9.58 -7.58
C LEU A 100 -13.77 9.61 -7.20
N LEU A 101 -14.65 9.08 -8.05
CA LEU A 101 -16.08 9.01 -7.77
C LEU A 101 -16.38 8.06 -6.61
N LEU A 102 -15.75 6.88 -6.58
CA LEU A 102 -15.95 5.89 -5.52
C LEU A 102 -15.46 6.42 -4.17
N ALA A 103 -14.28 7.04 -4.13
CA ALA A 103 -13.72 7.69 -2.95
C ALA A 103 -14.61 8.83 -2.44
N ALA A 104 -15.10 9.69 -3.34
CA ALA A 104 -15.98 10.79 -2.98
C ALA A 104 -17.31 10.28 -2.40
N VAL A 105 -17.92 9.26 -3.01
CA VAL A 105 -19.18 8.68 -2.53
C VAL A 105 -19.01 7.97 -1.18
N ALA A 106 -17.90 7.26 -0.98
CA ALA A 106 -17.60 6.52 0.24
C ALA A 106 -17.35 7.44 1.44
N VAL A 107 -16.61 8.53 1.27
CA VAL A 107 -16.12 9.34 2.40
C VAL A 107 -16.98 10.57 2.65
N VAL A 108 -17.41 11.28 1.59
CA VAL A 108 -17.91 12.66 1.73
C VAL A 108 -19.21 12.73 2.50
N VAL A 109 -20.19 11.89 2.16
CA VAL A 109 -21.54 11.98 2.74
C VAL A 109 -21.54 11.63 4.24
N PRO A 110 -21.07 10.45 4.68
CA PRO A 110 -21.00 10.13 6.11
C PRO A 110 -20.14 11.12 6.91
N ALA A 111 -18.98 11.55 6.37
CA ALA A 111 -18.11 12.51 7.05
C ALA A 111 -18.79 13.87 7.24
N ALA A 112 -19.52 14.37 6.23
CA ALA A 112 -20.24 15.63 6.31
C ALA A 112 -21.37 15.58 7.35
N LEU A 113 -22.13 14.48 7.43
CA LEU A 113 -23.20 14.33 8.42
C LEU A 113 -22.66 14.30 9.86
N LEU A 114 -21.56 13.57 10.09
CA LEU A 114 -20.93 13.50 11.41
C LEU A 114 -20.27 14.83 11.78
N SER A 115 -19.68 15.54 10.83
CA SER A 115 -19.06 16.86 11.03
C SER A 115 -20.07 18.00 11.25
N ALA A 116 -21.35 17.78 10.92
CA ALA A 116 -22.41 18.71 11.28
C ALA A 116 -22.77 18.71 12.78
N VAL A 117 -22.36 17.65 13.52
CA VAL A 117 -22.73 17.47 14.93
C VAL A 117 -21.99 18.44 15.87
N PRO A 118 -20.66 18.65 15.80
CA PRO A 118 -19.96 19.53 16.75
C PRO A 118 -20.50 20.97 16.81
N PRO A 119 -20.78 21.68 15.70
CA PRO A 119 -21.36 23.03 15.75
C PRO A 119 -22.76 23.05 16.39
N MET A 120 -23.56 22.00 16.18
CA MET A 120 -24.87 21.83 16.83
C MET A 120 -24.75 21.65 18.34
N VAL A 121 -23.75 20.87 18.80
CA VAL A 121 -23.47 20.72 20.24
C VAL A 121 -23.01 22.06 20.83
N VAL A 122 -22.14 22.78 20.14
CA VAL A 122 -21.69 24.13 20.54
C VAL A 122 -22.90 25.05 20.74
N LYS A 123 -23.80 25.12 19.75
CA LYS A 123 -25.01 25.95 19.83
C LYS A 123 -25.86 25.67 21.07
N LEU A 124 -25.99 24.40 21.47
CA LEU A 124 -26.76 24.02 22.67
C LEU A 124 -26.07 24.35 24.00
N GLN A 125 -24.76 24.56 24.00
CA GLN A 125 -23.98 24.89 25.20
C GLN A 125 -23.76 26.40 25.35
N LEU A 126 -24.07 27.19 24.32
CA LEU A 126 -24.02 28.65 24.39
C LEU A 126 -25.23 29.18 25.18
N ALA A 127 -25.00 29.56 26.43
CA ALA A 127 -26.00 30.15 27.32
C ALA A 127 -25.91 31.69 27.41
N SER A 128 -24.73 32.27 27.26
CA SER A 128 -24.47 33.71 27.31
C SER A 128 -23.40 34.12 26.29
N LEU A 129 -23.40 35.41 25.91
CA LEU A 129 -22.39 35.95 25.00
C LEU A 129 -21.00 36.01 25.65
N ASP A 130 -20.95 36.20 26.97
CA ASP A 130 -19.71 36.36 27.75
C ASP A 130 -18.84 35.08 27.79
N GLU A 131 -19.46 33.90 27.69
CA GLU A 131 -18.76 32.60 27.75
C GLU A 131 -18.58 31.95 26.36
N THR A 132 -18.95 32.65 25.29
CA THR A 132 -18.96 32.11 23.93
C THR A 132 -17.59 31.53 23.52
N GLY A 133 -16.51 32.28 23.76
CA GLY A 133 -15.17 31.86 23.40
C GLY A 133 -14.71 30.61 24.15
N ALA A 134 -14.97 30.53 25.46
CA ALA A 134 -14.56 29.40 26.29
C ALA A 134 -15.30 28.09 25.92
N VAL A 135 -16.61 28.18 25.65
CA VAL A 135 -17.43 27.02 25.26
C VAL A 135 -17.03 26.51 23.87
N VAL A 136 -16.92 27.42 22.89
CA VAL A 136 -16.50 27.08 21.52
C VAL A 136 -15.09 26.47 21.53
N GLY A 137 -14.14 27.12 22.22
CA GLY A 137 -12.76 26.63 22.32
C GLY A 137 -12.66 25.27 22.99
N LYS A 138 -13.37 25.05 24.10
CA LYS A 138 -13.38 23.76 24.80
C LYS A 138 -13.94 22.63 23.94
N LEU A 139 -15.09 22.83 23.29
CA LEU A 139 -15.71 21.80 22.47
C LEU A 139 -14.92 21.54 21.18
N SER A 140 -14.38 22.59 20.55
CA SER A 140 -13.47 22.43 19.40
C SER A 140 -12.24 21.63 19.79
N GLY A 141 -11.61 21.96 20.91
CA GLY A 141 -10.45 21.22 21.42
C GLY A 141 -10.75 19.75 21.73
N ILE A 142 -11.93 19.45 22.29
CA ILE A 142 -12.38 18.08 22.52
C ILE A 142 -12.60 17.33 21.20
N GLY A 143 -13.16 17.99 20.18
CA GLY A 143 -13.31 17.41 18.84
C GLY A 143 -11.96 17.07 18.21
N THR A 144 -11.00 17.99 18.29
CA THR A 144 -9.62 17.75 17.83
C THR A 144 -8.96 16.61 18.59
N LEU A 145 -9.08 16.55 19.92
CA LEU A 145 -8.57 15.44 20.72
C LEU A 145 -9.22 14.10 20.32
N GLY A 146 -10.52 14.10 20.01
CA GLY A 146 -11.22 12.93 19.47
C GLY A 146 -10.65 12.47 18.14
N GLY A 147 -10.40 13.41 17.22
CA GLY A 147 -9.72 13.14 15.96
C GLY A 147 -8.33 12.57 16.14
N ILE A 148 -7.47 13.22 16.94
CA ILE A 148 -6.10 12.76 17.22
C ILE A 148 -6.09 11.36 17.83
N ALA A 149 -6.92 11.12 18.86
CA ALA A 149 -7.01 9.82 19.52
C ALA A 149 -7.49 8.74 18.55
N ALA A 150 -8.48 9.04 17.71
CA ALA A 150 -8.96 8.12 16.68
C ALA A 150 -7.91 7.84 15.61
N THR A 151 -7.18 8.86 15.15
CA THR A 151 -6.10 8.71 14.16
C THR A 151 -5.01 7.78 14.67
N PHE A 152 -4.51 8.00 15.88
CA PHE A 152 -3.48 7.14 16.47
C PHE A 152 -3.99 5.74 16.80
N ALA A 153 -5.19 5.64 17.40
CA ALA A 153 -5.78 4.35 17.71
C ALA A 153 -6.02 3.52 16.43
N THR A 154 -6.55 4.14 15.38
CA THR A 154 -6.80 3.45 14.11
C THR A 154 -5.50 3.06 13.43
N GLY A 155 -4.59 4.01 13.21
CA GLY A 155 -3.36 3.78 12.44
C GLY A 155 -2.39 2.80 13.08
N PHE A 156 -2.23 2.83 14.42
CA PHE A 156 -1.25 1.99 15.11
C PHE A 156 -1.83 0.76 15.80
N VAL A 157 -3.12 0.74 16.14
CA VAL A 157 -3.71 -0.33 16.96
C VAL A 157 -4.81 -1.07 16.22
N LEU A 158 -5.86 -0.38 15.76
CA LEU A 158 -7.02 -1.06 15.17
C LEU A 158 -6.66 -1.75 13.86
N VAL A 159 -5.90 -1.07 13.00
CA VAL A 159 -5.44 -1.62 11.72
C VAL A 159 -4.54 -2.86 11.90
N ALA A 160 -3.76 -2.91 12.98
CA ALA A 160 -2.90 -4.05 13.26
C ALA A 160 -3.66 -5.28 13.81
N VAL A 161 -4.87 -5.08 14.35
CA VAL A 161 -5.61 -6.12 15.09
C VAL A 161 -6.91 -6.53 14.39
N PHE A 162 -7.52 -5.62 13.62
CA PHE A 162 -8.82 -5.82 12.99
C PHE A 162 -8.74 -5.52 11.49
N PRO A 163 -9.46 -6.29 10.64
CA PRO A 163 -9.61 -5.98 9.24
C PRO A 163 -10.36 -4.64 9.06
N SER A 164 -10.14 -3.95 7.95
CA SER A 164 -10.77 -2.66 7.64
C SER A 164 -12.30 -2.72 7.70
N SER A 165 -12.89 -3.86 7.32
CA SER A 165 -14.33 -4.12 7.44
C SER A 165 -14.82 -4.07 8.88
N GLY A 166 -14.08 -4.69 9.81
CA GLY A 166 -14.40 -4.71 11.23
C GLY A 166 -14.32 -3.32 11.85
N ILE A 167 -13.31 -2.53 11.46
CA ILE A 167 -13.13 -1.17 11.95
C ILE A 167 -14.28 -0.26 11.48
N LEU A 168 -14.67 -0.31 10.20
CA LEU A 168 -15.77 0.48 9.66
C LEU A 168 -17.12 0.09 10.27
N VAL A 169 -17.44 -1.20 10.29
CA VAL A 169 -18.71 -1.69 10.87
C VAL A 169 -18.76 -1.37 12.36
N GLY A 170 -17.67 -1.61 13.10
CA GLY A 170 -17.56 -1.28 14.52
C GLY A 170 -17.76 0.20 14.79
N THR A 171 -17.07 1.07 14.05
CA THR A 171 -17.19 2.54 14.17
C THR A 171 -18.60 3.02 13.86
N GLY A 172 -19.20 2.51 12.79
CA GLY A 172 -20.57 2.81 12.40
C GLY A 172 -21.58 2.39 13.46
N LEU A 173 -21.46 1.17 14.00
CA LEU A 173 -22.34 0.66 15.06
C LEU A 173 -22.20 1.45 16.37
N VAL A 174 -20.98 1.75 16.81
CA VAL A 174 -20.75 2.59 18.00
C VAL A 174 -21.39 3.97 17.82
N THR A 175 -21.27 4.56 16.64
CA THR A 175 -21.86 5.87 16.32
C THR A 175 -23.39 5.82 16.30
N VAL A 176 -23.98 4.75 15.73
CA VAL A 176 -25.43 4.50 15.78
C VAL A 176 -25.92 4.34 17.22
N LEU A 177 -25.25 3.52 18.03
CA LEU A 177 -25.61 3.29 19.43
C LEU A 177 -25.52 4.58 20.25
N ALA A 178 -24.49 5.41 20.02
CA ALA A 178 -24.38 6.72 20.63
C ALA A 178 -25.53 7.65 20.22
N GLY A 179 -25.91 7.64 18.94
CA GLY A 179 -27.08 8.38 18.44
C GLY A 179 -28.40 7.95 19.10
N ILE A 180 -28.61 6.64 19.27
CA ILE A 180 -29.78 6.08 19.98
C ILE A 180 -29.75 6.48 21.46
N ALA A 181 -28.59 6.41 22.11
CA ALA A 181 -28.45 6.82 23.51
C ALA A 181 -28.78 8.31 23.68
N VAL A 182 -28.26 9.19 22.81
CA VAL A 182 -28.58 10.62 22.80
C VAL A 182 -30.08 10.84 22.58
N PHE A 183 -30.70 10.12 21.64
CA PHE A 183 -32.15 10.19 21.40
C PHE A 183 -32.96 9.86 22.66
N VAL A 184 -32.65 8.75 23.33
CA VAL A 184 -33.36 8.31 24.55
C VAL A 184 -33.19 9.33 25.68
N LEU A 185 -31.97 9.86 25.86
CA LEU A 185 -31.67 10.84 26.91
C LEU A 185 -32.36 12.18 26.68
N LEU A 186 -32.39 12.66 25.43
CA LEU A 186 -33.11 13.89 25.06
C LEU A 186 -34.63 13.71 25.19
N ARG A 187 -35.17 12.55 24.80
CA ARG A 187 -36.61 12.25 24.94
C ARG A 187 -37.06 12.13 26.39
N ARG A 188 -36.20 11.61 27.28
CA ARG A 188 -36.46 11.58 28.73
C ARG A 188 -36.45 12.97 29.37
N SER A 189 -35.55 13.84 28.93
CA SER A 189 -35.33 15.15 29.54
C SER A 189 -36.23 16.25 28.99
N ALA A 190 -36.62 16.16 27.71
CA ALA A 190 -37.43 17.17 27.02
C ALA A 190 -38.32 16.50 25.94
N PRO A 191 -39.40 15.79 26.33
CA PRO A 191 -40.20 14.99 25.41
C PRO A 191 -40.88 15.79 24.29
N ALA A 192 -41.17 17.08 24.51
CA ALA A 192 -41.73 17.97 23.49
C ALA A 192 -40.69 18.51 22.48
N GLY A 193 -39.40 18.41 22.79
CA GLY A 193 -38.29 18.91 21.95
C GLY A 193 -37.44 17.81 21.31
N ALA A 194 -37.66 16.54 21.66
CA ALA A 194 -36.98 15.42 21.02
C ALA A 194 -37.57 15.19 19.62
N GLY A 195 -36.71 15.18 18.59
CA GLY A 195 -37.10 14.87 17.21
C GLY A 195 -37.63 13.43 17.06
N ARG A 196 -37.90 12.98 15.84
CA ARG A 196 -38.16 11.56 15.56
C ARG A 196 -36.89 10.89 15.06
N LEU A 197 -36.62 9.68 15.52
CA LEU A 197 -35.60 8.82 14.92
C LEU A 197 -36.29 7.95 13.85
N PRO A 198 -36.06 8.20 12.55
CA PRO A 198 -36.74 7.44 11.50
C PRO A 198 -36.25 5.99 11.50
N ALA A 199 -37.20 5.04 11.56
CA ALA A 199 -36.91 3.59 11.54
C ALA A 199 -36.10 3.17 10.31
N ALA A 200 -36.26 3.89 9.19
CA ALA A 200 -35.47 3.69 7.97
C ALA A 200 -33.96 3.78 8.19
N LEU A 201 -33.46 4.64 9.10
CA LEU A 201 -32.02 4.74 9.38
C LEU A 201 -31.50 3.55 10.19
N LEU A 202 -32.31 3.03 11.10
CA LEU A 202 -31.98 1.81 11.84
C LEU A 202 -32.00 0.59 10.92
N LEU A 203 -33.00 0.52 10.03
CA LEU A 203 -33.06 -0.49 8.98
C LEU A 203 -31.85 -0.38 8.05
N LEU A 204 -31.40 0.83 7.69
CA LEU A 204 -30.20 1.04 6.89
C LEU A 204 -28.94 0.52 7.60
N ALA A 205 -28.78 0.79 8.90
CA ALA A 205 -27.64 0.28 9.67
C ALA A 205 -27.64 -1.25 9.75
N VAL A 206 -28.81 -1.86 9.98
CA VAL A 206 -28.96 -3.32 10.04
C VAL A 206 -28.73 -3.94 8.66
N ALA A 207 -29.36 -3.41 7.61
CA ALA A 207 -29.19 -3.88 6.24
C ALA A 207 -27.75 -3.72 5.78
N GLY A 208 -27.11 -2.58 6.07
CA GLY A 208 -25.70 -2.35 5.79
C GLY A 208 -24.80 -3.36 6.49
N SER A 209 -25.08 -3.71 7.76
CA SER A 209 -24.30 -4.71 8.51
C SER A 209 -24.47 -6.12 7.94
N LEU A 210 -25.70 -6.49 7.56
CA LEU A 210 -25.98 -7.78 6.93
C LEU A 210 -25.34 -7.87 5.54
N LEU A 211 -25.45 -6.81 4.74
CA LEU A 211 -24.83 -6.72 3.42
C LEU A 211 -23.30 -6.74 3.53
N ALA A 212 -22.72 -6.06 4.52
CA ALA A 212 -21.29 -6.09 4.81
C ALA A 212 -20.79 -7.53 5.08
N ALA A 213 -21.58 -8.35 5.77
CA ALA A 213 -21.23 -9.73 6.08
C ALA A 213 -21.26 -10.66 4.85
N VAL A 214 -22.00 -10.31 3.80
CA VAL A 214 -22.11 -11.11 2.56
C VAL A 214 -21.43 -10.44 1.36
N ALA A 215 -20.93 -9.22 1.53
CA ALA A 215 -20.29 -8.46 0.46
C ALA A 215 -18.98 -9.15 0.04
N PRO A 216 -18.75 -9.30 -1.29
CA PRO A 216 -17.56 -9.98 -1.78
C PRO A 216 -16.30 -9.31 -1.24
N THR A 217 -15.38 -10.10 -0.70
CA THR A 217 -14.07 -9.62 -0.25
C THR A 217 -13.12 -9.66 -1.44
N PRO A 218 -12.58 -8.51 -1.89
CA PRO A 218 -11.55 -8.52 -2.94
C PRO A 218 -10.22 -9.10 -2.43
N CYS A 219 -10.01 -9.08 -1.11
CA CYS A 219 -8.83 -9.60 -0.42
C CYS A 219 -9.13 -10.98 0.16
N GLU A 220 -8.16 -11.88 0.08
CA GLU A 220 -8.17 -13.12 0.86
C GLU A 220 -7.59 -12.85 2.25
N GLU A 221 -6.50 -12.09 2.31
CA GLU A 221 -5.79 -11.67 3.52
C GLU A 221 -5.57 -10.15 3.46
N GLU A 222 -5.82 -9.44 4.56
CA GLU A 222 -5.51 -8.00 4.67
C GLU A 222 -4.34 -7.84 5.63
N THR A 223 -3.20 -7.42 5.11
CA THR A 223 -1.98 -7.25 5.90
C THR A 223 -1.84 -5.81 6.42
N ALA A 224 -0.75 -5.55 7.13
CA ALA A 224 -0.41 -4.19 7.53
C ALA A 224 -0.11 -3.27 6.34
N TYR A 225 0.23 -3.82 5.17
CA TYR A 225 0.66 -3.06 4.00
C TYR A 225 -0.27 -3.22 2.78
N HIS A 226 -0.85 -4.41 2.58
CA HIS A 226 -1.52 -4.78 1.34
C HIS A 226 -2.80 -5.59 1.53
N CYS A 227 -3.67 -5.52 0.53
CA CYS A 227 -4.69 -6.53 0.28
C CYS A 227 -4.08 -7.66 -0.54
N ALA A 228 -3.88 -8.84 0.05
CA ALA A 228 -3.23 -9.95 -0.61
C ALA A 228 -4.22 -11.05 -1.02
N ARG A 229 -3.97 -11.67 -2.17
CA ARG A 229 -4.71 -12.83 -2.68
C ARG A 229 -3.82 -13.72 -3.54
N VAL A 230 -4.09 -15.03 -3.51
CA VAL A 230 -3.40 -16.00 -4.34
C VAL A 230 -4.36 -16.55 -5.40
N VAL A 231 -4.05 -16.28 -6.67
CA VAL A 231 -4.87 -16.71 -7.80
C VAL A 231 -4.26 -17.94 -8.43
N ALA A 232 -5.05 -19.02 -8.59
CA ALA A 232 -4.61 -20.18 -9.35
C ALA A 232 -4.55 -19.87 -10.85
N ASP A 233 -3.48 -20.31 -11.51
CA ASP A 233 -3.33 -20.22 -12.95
C ASP A 233 -4.27 -21.23 -13.64
N PRO A 234 -5.20 -20.79 -14.52
CA PRO A 234 -6.08 -21.71 -15.23
C PRO A 234 -5.35 -22.58 -16.26
N GLU A 235 -4.17 -22.17 -16.73
CA GLU A 235 -3.38 -22.88 -17.74
C GLU A 235 -2.33 -23.82 -17.12
N ARG A 236 -2.04 -23.66 -15.82
CA ARG A 236 -1.05 -24.47 -15.08
C ARG A 236 -1.55 -24.83 -13.68
N GLU A 237 -1.91 -26.10 -13.49
CA GLU A 237 -2.59 -26.61 -12.28
C GLU A 237 -1.87 -26.27 -10.96
N THR A 238 -0.55 -26.30 -10.96
CA THR A 238 0.34 -26.01 -9.83
C THR A 238 0.80 -24.55 -9.77
N GLY A 239 0.44 -23.74 -10.76
CA GLY A 239 0.78 -22.32 -10.86
C GLY A 239 -0.08 -21.44 -9.96
N ARG A 240 0.56 -20.53 -9.23
CA ARG A 240 -0.07 -19.58 -8.32
C ARG A 240 0.49 -18.18 -8.57
N VAL A 241 -0.38 -17.20 -8.63
CA VAL A 241 -0.03 -15.77 -8.74
C VAL A 241 -0.32 -15.09 -7.41
N LEU A 242 0.70 -14.55 -6.77
CA LEU A 242 0.55 -13.64 -5.65
C LEU A 242 0.16 -12.26 -6.19
N VAL A 243 -1.01 -11.78 -5.78
CA VAL A 243 -1.49 -10.44 -6.11
C VAL A 243 -1.56 -9.63 -4.82
N LEU A 244 -0.84 -8.51 -4.79
CA LEU A 244 -0.93 -7.52 -3.72
C LEU A 244 -1.60 -6.27 -4.29
N ASP A 245 -2.70 -5.85 -3.66
CA ASP A 245 -3.63 -4.84 -4.14
C ASP A 245 -4.11 -5.13 -5.58
N THR A 246 -3.56 -4.42 -6.56
CA THR A 246 -3.88 -4.56 -7.99
C THR A 246 -2.79 -5.24 -8.81
N LEU A 247 -1.63 -5.50 -8.22
CA LEU A 247 -0.42 -5.90 -8.95
C LEU A 247 -0.14 -7.39 -8.82
N ARG A 248 0.27 -8.02 -9.91
CA ARG A 248 0.85 -9.37 -9.86
C ARG A 248 2.28 -9.25 -9.35
N HIS A 249 2.51 -9.56 -8.08
CA HIS A 249 3.81 -9.41 -7.43
C HIS A 249 4.71 -10.62 -7.68
N SER A 250 4.14 -11.83 -7.70
CA SER A 250 4.93 -13.05 -7.87
C SER A 250 4.14 -14.15 -8.57
N TYR A 251 4.86 -15.04 -9.25
CA TYR A 251 4.36 -16.28 -9.79
C TYR A 251 5.19 -17.41 -9.19
N VAL A 252 4.52 -18.40 -8.61
CA VAL A 252 5.15 -19.58 -8.03
C VAL A 252 4.46 -20.81 -8.61
N ASP A 253 5.23 -21.73 -9.17
CA ASP A 253 4.74 -23.08 -9.38
C ASP A 253 5.08 -23.96 -8.17
N LEU A 254 4.05 -24.56 -7.56
CA LEU A 254 4.19 -25.33 -6.33
C LEU A 254 4.88 -26.69 -6.52
N ALA A 255 4.94 -27.22 -7.74
CA ALA A 255 5.54 -28.52 -8.05
C ALA A 255 6.87 -28.40 -8.79
N ASP A 256 7.14 -27.25 -9.40
CA ASP A 256 8.30 -27.00 -10.25
C ASP A 256 8.88 -25.61 -9.98
N PRO A 257 9.79 -25.48 -8.99
CA PRO A 257 10.47 -24.22 -8.68
C PRO A 257 11.32 -23.65 -9.82
N THR A 258 11.56 -24.44 -10.89
CA THR A 258 12.31 -23.99 -12.07
C THR A 258 11.44 -23.27 -13.10
N TYR A 259 10.11 -23.33 -12.94
CA TYR A 259 9.20 -22.60 -13.82
C TYR A 259 9.08 -21.12 -13.40
N LEU A 260 9.79 -20.27 -14.13
CA LEU A 260 9.82 -18.82 -13.91
C LEU A 260 8.93 -18.12 -14.95
N GLU A 261 7.72 -17.67 -14.60
CA GLU A 261 6.79 -17.03 -15.56
C GLU A 261 7.18 -15.58 -15.90
N PHE A 262 7.67 -14.83 -14.93
CA PHE A 262 8.08 -13.43 -15.14
C PHE A 262 9.46 -13.33 -15.80
N GLU A 263 9.55 -12.53 -16.87
CA GLU A 263 10.81 -12.32 -17.60
C GLU A 263 11.93 -11.72 -16.74
N TYR A 264 11.62 -10.83 -15.79
CA TYR A 264 12.64 -10.25 -14.91
C TYR A 264 13.26 -11.32 -13.98
N VAL A 265 12.46 -12.30 -13.53
CA VAL A 265 12.96 -13.43 -12.71
C VAL A 265 13.86 -14.33 -13.55
N ARG A 266 13.51 -14.56 -14.81
CA ARG A 266 14.38 -15.26 -15.78
C ARG A 266 15.69 -14.51 -16.03
N ALA A 267 15.65 -13.18 -16.08
CA ALA A 267 16.85 -12.36 -16.18
C ALA A 267 17.73 -12.45 -14.92
N ILE A 268 17.14 -12.45 -13.72
CA ILE A 268 17.88 -12.70 -12.46
C ILE A 268 18.51 -14.10 -12.48
N ALA A 269 17.78 -15.13 -12.92
CA ALA A 269 18.31 -16.49 -13.04
C ALA A 269 19.52 -16.56 -13.98
N ALA A 270 19.45 -15.90 -15.15
CA ALA A 270 20.57 -15.79 -16.09
C ALA A 270 21.82 -15.15 -15.45
N VAL A 271 21.66 -14.13 -14.59
CA VAL A 271 22.79 -13.57 -13.84
C VAL A 271 23.42 -14.61 -12.92
N THR A 272 22.61 -15.44 -12.25
CA THR A 272 23.16 -16.48 -11.36
C THR A 272 23.94 -17.56 -12.10
N ASP A 273 23.58 -17.83 -13.37
CA ASP A 273 24.29 -18.78 -14.24
C ASP A 273 25.65 -18.28 -14.70
N VAL A 274 25.80 -16.96 -14.86
CA VAL A 274 27.10 -16.33 -15.15
C VAL A 274 27.94 -16.16 -13.89
N LEU A 275 27.31 -15.87 -12.75
CA LEU A 275 27.98 -15.64 -11.47
C LEU A 275 28.77 -16.87 -11.00
N ALA A 276 28.18 -18.07 -11.11
CA ALA A 276 28.84 -19.30 -10.70
C ALA A 276 28.48 -20.49 -11.61
N PRO A 277 29.42 -21.43 -11.82
CA PRO A 277 29.17 -22.70 -12.51
C PRO A 277 27.87 -23.38 -12.08
N ALA A 278 27.20 -24.04 -13.03
CA ALA A 278 25.94 -24.74 -12.78
C ALA A 278 26.03 -25.70 -11.58
N GLY A 279 25.03 -25.65 -10.70
CA GLY A 279 24.96 -26.47 -9.49
C GLY A 279 25.86 -26.02 -8.33
N GLN A 280 26.75 -25.04 -8.52
CA GLN A 280 27.55 -24.51 -7.42
C GLN A 280 26.65 -23.67 -6.50
N PRO A 281 26.66 -23.94 -5.17
CA PRO A 281 25.85 -23.19 -4.21
C PRO A 281 26.35 -21.75 -4.06
N LEU A 282 25.43 -20.86 -3.73
CA LEU A 282 25.69 -19.44 -3.49
C LEU A 282 25.36 -19.05 -2.03
N SER A 283 25.85 -17.91 -1.58
CA SER A 283 25.22 -17.17 -0.48
C SER A 283 24.43 -15.99 -1.03
N ALA A 284 23.11 -16.02 -0.87
CA ALA A 284 22.19 -15.03 -1.43
C ALA A 284 21.44 -14.25 -0.33
N LEU A 285 21.28 -12.95 -0.56
CA LEU A 285 20.43 -12.07 0.23
C LEU A 285 19.36 -11.45 -0.68
N HIS A 286 18.10 -11.48 -0.26
CA HIS A 286 16.96 -10.96 -1.02
C HIS A 286 16.31 -9.81 -0.25
N LEU A 287 16.23 -8.64 -0.87
CA LEU A 287 15.55 -7.45 -0.34
C LEU A 287 14.14 -7.43 -0.91
N GLY A 288 13.15 -7.76 -0.09
CA GLY A 288 11.82 -8.17 -0.57
C GLY A 288 11.82 -9.62 -1.06
N GLY A 289 10.67 -10.28 -0.97
CA GLY A 289 10.59 -11.69 -1.38
C GLY A 289 9.20 -12.29 -1.46
N GLY A 290 8.21 -11.55 -1.96
CA GLY A 290 6.87 -12.10 -2.17
C GLY A 290 6.90 -13.37 -3.02
N GLY A 291 6.37 -14.47 -2.49
CA GLY A 291 6.41 -15.81 -3.08
C GLY A 291 7.75 -16.56 -2.94
N ALA A 292 8.82 -15.87 -2.53
CA ALA A 292 10.18 -16.38 -2.43
C ALA A 292 10.65 -17.15 -3.68
N THR A 293 10.27 -16.68 -4.88
CA THR A 293 10.50 -17.39 -6.15
C THR A 293 11.99 -17.58 -6.45
N VAL A 294 12.80 -16.53 -6.39
CA VAL A 294 14.26 -16.64 -6.62
C VAL A 294 14.94 -17.54 -5.58
N PRO A 295 14.68 -17.39 -4.26
CA PRO A 295 15.24 -18.32 -3.27
C PRO A 295 14.91 -19.80 -3.53
N ARG A 296 13.65 -20.12 -3.88
CA ARG A 296 13.22 -21.50 -4.19
C ARG A 296 13.89 -22.04 -5.45
N TYR A 297 13.97 -21.21 -6.48
CA TYR A 297 14.68 -21.53 -7.71
C TYR A 297 16.13 -21.92 -7.41
N LEU A 298 16.85 -21.10 -6.64
CA LEU A 298 18.24 -21.36 -6.29
C LEU A 298 18.42 -22.62 -5.43
N ALA A 299 17.50 -22.90 -4.51
CA ALA A 299 17.53 -24.13 -3.72
C ALA A 299 17.45 -25.39 -4.60
N GLU A 300 16.64 -25.35 -5.68
CA GLU A 300 16.47 -26.45 -6.61
C GLU A 300 17.66 -26.59 -7.58
N VAL A 301 18.05 -25.50 -8.27
CA VAL A 301 19.10 -25.56 -9.29
C VAL A 301 20.53 -25.57 -8.73
N ARG A 302 20.70 -25.11 -7.48
CA ARG A 302 22.00 -24.99 -6.78
C ARG A 302 21.88 -25.49 -5.33
N PRO A 303 21.71 -26.81 -5.10
CA PRO A 303 21.54 -27.36 -3.77
C PRO A 303 22.67 -26.98 -2.81
N GLY A 304 22.31 -26.56 -1.59
CA GLY A 304 23.25 -26.05 -0.58
C GLY A 304 23.44 -24.53 -0.62
N THR A 305 22.76 -23.82 -1.54
CA THR A 305 22.67 -22.35 -1.50
C THR A 305 22.05 -21.89 -0.18
N THR A 306 22.63 -20.87 0.44
CA THR A 306 22.06 -20.23 1.64
C THR A 306 21.41 -18.91 1.25
N SER A 307 20.10 -18.80 1.43
CA SER A 307 19.29 -17.66 1.04
C SER A 307 18.65 -17.03 2.28
N ARG A 308 18.84 -15.72 2.46
CA ARG A 308 18.12 -14.94 3.46
C ARG A 308 17.20 -13.94 2.77
N VAL A 309 15.94 -13.92 3.15
CA VAL A 309 14.94 -12.95 2.65
C VAL A 309 14.64 -11.91 3.72
N LEU A 310 14.72 -10.64 3.36
CA LEU A 310 14.32 -9.51 4.20
C LEU A 310 12.97 -8.98 3.69
N GLU A 311 11.89 -9.39 4.34
CA GLU A 311 10.51 -9.02 3.95
C GLU A 311 9.89 -8.09 5.01
N VAL A 312 9.35 -6.95 4.59
CA VAL A 312 8.81 -5.95 5.51
C VAL A 312 7.42 -6.33 6.02
N ASP A 313 6.65 -7.07 5.23
CA ASP A 313 5.28 -7.45 5.51
C ASP A 313 5.17 -8.88 6.06
N PRO A 314 4.96 -9.05 7.39
CA PRO A 314 4.77 -10.39 7.96
C PRO A 314 3.57 -11.15 7.37
N GLY A 315 2.55 -10.43 6.86
CA GLY A 315 1.38 -11.06 6.24
C GLY A 315 1.70 -11.70 4.89
N VAL A 316 2.62 -11.11 4.11
CA VAL A 316 3.11 -11.73 2.85
C VAL A 316 3.85 -13.02 3.17
N VAL A 317 4.71 -13.03 4.20
CA VAL A 317 5.43 -14.23 4.62
C VAL A 317 4.47 -15.35 5.04
N GLU A 318 3.39 -15.01 5.75
CA GLU A 318 2.40 -16.02 6.16
C GLU A 318 1.63 -16.60 4.96
N ILE A 319 1.28 -15.77 3.99
CA ILE A 319 0.66 -16.22 2.73
C ILE A 319 1.62 -17.12 1.96
N ASP A 320 2.89 -16.77 1.91
CA ASP A 320 3.90 -17.57 1.25
C ASP A 320 3.99 -18.97 1.88
N ARG A 321 3.94 -19.06 3.21
CA ARG A 321 3.90 -20.35 3.95
C ARG A 321 2.61 -21.12 3.71
N GLU A 322 1.46 -20.53 3.99
CA GLU A 322 0.18 -21.22 4.01
C GLU A 322 -0.36 -21.56 2.61
N ARG A 323 -0.09 -20.70 1.63
CA ARG A 323 -0.74 -20.74 0.31
C ARG A 323 0.22 -21.02 -0.83
N LEU A 324 1.48 -20.59 -0.70
CA LEU A 324 2.51 -20.84 -1.70
C LEU A 324 3.49 -21.94 -1.28
N GLY A 325 3.29 -22.59 -0.13
CA GLY A 325 4.12 -23.72 0.30
C GLY A 325 5.58 -23.34 0.58
N LEU A 326 5.82 -22.16 1.14
CA LEU A 326 7.15 -21.76 1.59
C LEU A 326 7.57 -22.58 2.80
N GLU A 327 8.68 -23.31 2.68
CA GLU A 327 9.29 -24.05 3.77
C GLU A 327 10.64 -23.42 4.12
N GLU A 328 10.73 -22.83 5.32
CA GLU A 328 11.99 -22.32 5.85
C GLU A 328 12.89 -23.47 6.32
N SER A 329 14.20 -23.32 6.15
CA SER A 329 15.21 -24.30 6.52
C SER A 329 16.47 -23.62 7.07
N ALA A 330 17.52 -24.39 7.35
CA ALA A 330 18.82 -23.80 7.69
C ALA A 330 19.44 -23.04 6.50
N GLU A 331 19.01 -23.38 5.28
CA GLU A 331 19.46 -22.84 4.01
C GLU A 331 18.52 -21.75 3.47
N LEU A 332 17.28 -21.65 3.95
CA LEU A 332 16.30 -20.64 3.54
C LEU A 332 15.66 -19.99 4.78
N GLU A 333 16.09 -18.77 5.12
CA GLU A 333 15.58 -18.01 6.26
C GLU A 333 14.81 -16.77 5.80
N VAL A 334 13.63 -16.54 6.36
CA VAL A 334 12.90 -15.28 6.16
C VAL A 334 12.91 -14.45 7.44
N ARG A 335 13.47 -13.24 7.35
CA ARG A 335 13.50 -12.28 8.44
C ARG A 335 12.53 -11.14 8.14
N VAL A 336 11.52 -11.01 9.00
CA VAL A 336 10.57 -9.90 8.92
C VAL A 336 11.23 -8.61 9.41
N GLY A 337 11.26 -7.59 8.56
CA GLY A 337 11.80 -6.28 8.89
C GLY A 337 12.10 -5.41 7.67
N ASP A 338 12.42 -4.15 7.92
CA ASP A 338 12.87 -3.23 6.88
C ASP A 338 14.21 -3.71 6.28
N ALA A 339 14.27 -3.78 4.95
CA ALA A 339 15.44 -4.31 4.24
C ALA A 339 16.70 -3.46 4.42
N ARG A 340 16.58 -2.14 4.57
CA ARG A 340 17.72 -1.25 4.81
C ARG A 340 18.31 -1.48 6.21
N VAL A 341 17.44 -1.66 7.20
CA VAL A 341 17.85 -2.03 8.57
C VAL A 341 18.51 -3.42 8.55
N GLY A 342 17.90 -4.39 7.87
CA GLY A 342 18.46 -5.73 7.76
C GLY A 342 19.84 -5.73 7.08
N LEU A 343 20.01 -5.00 5.98
CA LEU A 343 21.30 -4.80 5.32
C LEU A 343 22.37 -4.21 6.25
N ALA A 344 21.98 -3.28 7.12
CA ALA A 344 22.89 -2.68 8.09
C ALA A 344 23.41 -3.71 9.12
N ASP A 345 22.63 -4.74 9.42
CA ASP A 345 22.96 -5.84 10.35
C ASP A 345 23.68 -7.02 9.67
N GLU A 346 23.71 -7.08 8.34
CA GLU A 346 24.35 -8.17 7.59
C GLU A 346 25.90 -8.12 7.67
N ASP A 347 26.50 -9.30 7.78
CA ASP A 347 27.95 -9.47 7.86
C ASP A 347 28.62 -9.07 6.53
N ALA A 348 29.71 -8.31 6.64
CA ALA A 348 30.43 -7.80 5.48
C ALA A 348 31.15 -8.91 4.70
N GLY A 349 31.14 -8.84 3.37
CA GLY A 349 31.93 -9.74 2.53
C GLY A 349 31.45 -11.20 2.54
N THR A 350 30.15 -11.44 2.77
CA THR A 350 29.61 -12.80 2.96
C THR A 350 28.66 -13.26 1.86
N ARG A 351 28.13 -12.35 1.05
CA ARG A 351 27.10 -12.65 0.04
C ARG A 351 27.70 -12.67 -1.35
N ASP A 352 27.47 -13.75 -2.10
CA ASP A 352 27.83 -13.83 -3.52
C ASP A 352 26.80 -13.08 -4.38
N LEU A 353 25.54 -13.08 -3.94
CA LEU A 353 24.42 -12.47 -4.65
C LEU A 353 23.58 -11.63 -3.68
N VAL A 354 23.28 -10.39 -4.06
CA VAL A 354 22.20 -9.61 -3.44
C VAL A 354 21.15 -9.32 -4.50
N VAL A 355 19.88 -9.63 -4.22
CA VAL A 355 18.74 -9.39 -5.11
C VAL A 355 17.85 -8.31 -4.50
N GLY A 356 17.74 -7.16 -5.16
CA GLY A 356 16.77 -6.11 -4.85
C GLY A 356 15.46 -6.33 -5.60
N ASP A 357 14.41 -6.74 -4.90
CA ASP A 357 13.07 -6.99 -5.46
C ASP A 357 11.99 -6.52 -4.48
N ALA A 358 12.16 -5.29 -3.96
CA ALA A 358 11.29 -4.67 -2.97
C ALA A 358 10.47 -3.53 -3.58
N PHE A 359 9.14 -3.57 -3.41
CA PHE A 359 8.23 -2.57 -3.97
C PHE A 359 7.22 -2.06 -2.95
N GLY A 360 7.06 -0.74 -2.89
CA GLY A 360 5.96 -0.06 -2.20
C GLY A 360 4.85 0.31 -3.19
N GLY A 361 4.11 -0.67 -3.70
CA GLY A 361 3.21 -0.49 -4.85
C GLY A 361 3.97 -0.63 -6.18
N LEU A 362 4.03 0.41 -7.00
CA LEU A 362 4.72 0.40 -8.30
C LEU A 362 6.16 0.94 -8.25
N SER A 363 6.64 1.37 -7.08
CA SER A 363 7.96 2.02 -6.92
C SER A 363 8.87 1.25 -5.99
N VAL A 364 10.17 1.23 -6.30
CA VAL A 364 11.19 0.84 -5.33
C VAL A 364 11.23 1.90 -4.22
N PRO A 365 11.17 1.54 -2.93
CA PRO A 365 11.23 2.52 -1.85
C PRO A 365 12.52 3.35 -1.92
N TRP A 366 12.38 4.68 -1.87
CA TRP A 366 13.52 5.60 -2.08
C TRP A 366 14.70 5.30 -1.15
N GLN A 367 14.45 4.84 0.08
CA GLN A 367 15.49 4.54 1.05
C GLN A 367 16.39 3.36 0.64
N LEU A 368 16.06 2.60 -0.41
CA LEU A 368 16.86 1.50 -0.97
C LEU A 368 17.62 1.90 -2.25
N THR A 369 17.38 3.11 -2.77
CA THR A 369 17.89 3.59 -4.08
C THR A 369 19.09 4.53 -3.97
N THR A 370 19.53 4.84 -2.74
CA THR A 370 20.56 5.86 -2.50
C THR A 370 21.96 5.29 -2.49
N VAL A 371 22.98 6.12 -2.79
CA VAL A 371 24.40 5.72 -2.66
C VAL A 371 24.68 5.09 -1.29
N GLU A 372 24.10 5.62 -0.22
CA GLU A 372 24.29 5.09 1.13
C GLU A 372 23.69 3.69 1.30
N ALA A 373 22.50 3.45 0.75
CA ALA A 373 21.86 2.14 0.78
C ALA A 373 22.61 1.12 -0.09
N LEU A 374 23.01 1.53 -1.30
CA LEU A 374 23.83 0.73 -2.20
C LEU A 374 25.22 0.43 -1.60
N GLY A 375 25.77 1.32 -0.79
CA GLY A 375 26.98 1.06 -0.01
C GLY A 375 26.82 -0.02 1.07
N LEU A 376 25.61 -0.19 1.64
CA LEU A 376 25.32 -1.32 2.53
C LEU A 376 25.24 -2.64 1.77
N VAL A 377 24.66 -2.61 0.57
CA VAL A 377 24.65 -3.76 -0.36
C VAL A 377 26.07 -4.16 -0.72
N ASP A 378 26.90 -3.20 -1.15
CA ASP A 378 28.29 -3.41 -1.50
C ASP A 378 29.10 -4.03 -0.36
N ARG A 379 28.90 -3.52 0.86
CA ARG A 379 29.54 -4.05 2.06
C ARG A 379 29.19 -5.51 2.32
N ALA A 380 27.94 -5.93 2.07
CA ALA A 380 27.49 -7.30 2.29
C ALA A 380 28.05 -8.27 1.23
N LEU A 381 28.31 -7.78 0.01
CA LEU A 381 28.85 -8.56 -1.09
C LEU A 381 30.30 -8.96 -0.87
N THR A 382 30.67 -10.15 -1.36
CA THR A 382 32.07 -10.55 -1.56
C THR A 382 32.72 -9.68 -2.64
N ASP A 383 34.06 -9.62 -2.70
CA ASP A 383 34.81 -8.91 -3.76
C ASP A 383 34.39 -9.31 -5.20
N ASP A 384 33.86 -10.53 -5.29
CA ASP A 384 33.51 -11.26 -6.48
C ASP A 384 32.00 -11.30 -6.75
N GLY A 385 31.21 -10.74 -5.84
CA GLY A 385 29.76 -10.80 -5.80
C GLY A 385 29.05 -9.84 -6.76
N VAL A 386 27.75 -10.04 -6.90
CA VAL A 386 26.89 -9.30 -7.82
C VAL A 386 25.64 -8.79 -7.12
N TYR A 387 25.32 -7.52 -7.33
CA TYR A 387 24.02 -6.95 -7.01
C TYR A 387 23.12 -6.98 -8.24
N VAL A 388 21.88 -7.45 -8.08
CA VAL A 388 20.86 -7.44 -9.11
C VAL A 388 19.62 -6.73 -8.58
N ALA A 389 19.12 -5.72 -9.29
CA ALA A 389 17.95 -4.95 -8.89
C ALA A 389 16.86 -5.03 -9.96
N ASN A 390 15.65 -5.45 -9.57
CA ASN A 390 14.44 -5.32 -10.37
C ASN A 390 13.92 -3.87 -10.25
N LEU A 391 13.82 -3.18 -11.37
CA LEU A 391 13.34 -1.81 -11.48
C LEU A 391 12.11 -1.77 -12.37
N ILE A 392 11.19 -0.86 -12.09
CA ILE A 392 10.01 -0.61 -12.93
C ILE A 392 9.96 0.88 -13.23
N ASP A 393 9.86 1.25 -14.50
CA ASP A 393 9.62 2.64 -14.92
C ASP A 393 9.03 2.66 -16.34
N HIS A 394 8.47 3.80 -16.73
CA HIS A 394 7.98 4.04 -18.08
C HIS A 394 8.64 5.28 -18.69
N PRO A 395 8.59 5.46 -20.02
CA PRO A 395 9.15 6.64 -20.68
C PRO A 395 8.71 7.93 -19.98
N PRO A 396 9.65 8.83 -19.64
CA PRO A 396 11.03 8.91 -20.16
C PRO A 396 12.10 8.12 -19.36
N LEU A 397 11.72 7.18 -18.50
CA LEU A 397 12.61 6.32 -17.71
C LEU A 397 13.53 7.10 -16.75
N SER A 398 13.04 8.22 -16.22
CA SER A 398 13.87 9.14 -15.42
C SER A 398 14.35 8.55 -14.10
N PHE A 399 13.57 7.65 -13.49
CA PHE A 399 13.98 6.97 -12.27
C PHE A 399 15.10 5.98 -12.56
N VAL A 400 14.95 5.13 -13.58
CA VAL A 400 15.99 4.15 -13.97
C VAL A 400 17.29 4.86 -14.33
N ARG A 401 17.24 5.97 -15.07
CA ARG A 401 18.44 6.76 -15.40
C ARG A 401 19.16 7.26 -14.14
N ALA A 402 18.41 7.72 -13.13
CA ALA A 402 18.97 8.18 -11.85
C ALA A 402 19.52 7.01 -11.01
N GLU A 403 18.82 5.88 -10.97
CA GLU A 403 19.28 4.68 -10.29
C GLU A 403 20.61 4.17 -10.88
N LEU A 404 20.70 4.07 -12.20
CA LEU A 404 21.93 3.65 -12.89
C LEU A 404 23.08 4.65 -12.67
N ALA A 405 22.81 5.96 -12.65
CA ALA A 405 23.80 6.96 -12.27
C ALA A 405 24.30 6.74 -10.83
N THR A 406 23.41 6.36 -9.92
CA THR A 406 23.71 6.12 -8.51
C THR A 406 24.51 4.83 -8.32
N MET A 407 24.12 3.73 -8.98
CA MET A 407 24.85 2.47 -8.95
C MET A 407 26.29 2.63 -9.44
N ARG A 408 26.52 3.48 -10.45
CA ARG A 408 27.85 3.77 -11.00
C ARG A 408 28.79 4.56 -10.08
N GLU A 409 28.27 5.18 -9.02
CA GLU A 409 29.10 5.78 -7.97
C GLU A 409 29.67 4.72 -7.01
N VAL A 410 29.03 3.54 -6.93
CA VAL A 410 29.41 2.45 -6.02
C VAL A 410 30.19 1.37 -6.77
N TRP A 411 29.71 0.96 -7.95
CA TRP A 411 30.29 -0.12 -8.75
C TRP A 411 30.84 0.36 -10.10
N PRO A 412 32.03 -0.10 -10.51
CA PRO A 412 32.62 0.24 -11.80
C PRO A 412 31.95 -0.45 -12.99
N SER A 413 31.34 -1.63 -12.80
CA SER A 413 30.63 -2.36 -13.85
C SER A 413 29.14 -2.38 -13.53
N VAL A 414 28.34 -1.75 -14.39
CA VAL A 414 26.87 -1.74 -14.30
C VAL A 414 26.30 -2.05 -15.68
N LEU A 415 25.47 -3.08 -15.77
CA LEU A 415 24.73 -3.48 -16.97
C LEU A 415 23.22 -3.30 -16.74
N LEU A 416 22.46 -3.20 -17.82
CA LEU A 416 21.00 -3.13 -17.77
C LEU A 416 20.40 -4.18 -18.71
N LEU A 417 19.48 -4.98 -18.20
CA LEU A 417 18.76 -6.01 -18.93
C LEU A 417 17.31 -5.57 -19.11
N ALA A 418 16.83 -5.49 -20.34
CA ALA A 418 15.43 -5.19 -20.63
C ALA A 418 15.06 -5.60 -22.06
N ARG A 419 13.76 -5.53 -22.39
CA ARG A 419 13.29 -5.67 -23.77
C ARG A 419 13.82 -4.53 -24.64
N ALA A 420 14.06 -4.80 -25.92
CA ALA A 420 14.58 -3.81 -26.87
C ALA A 420 13.77 -2.49 -26.93
N PRO A 421 12.42 -2.50 -26.96
CA PRO A 421 11.64 -1.25 -26.97
C PRO A 421 11.81 -0.42 -25.70
N VAL A 422 12.05 -1.07 -24.55
CA VAL A 422 12.28 -0.39 -23.26
C VAL A 422 13.66 0.26 -23.25
N LEU A 423 14.70 -0.44 -23.74
CA LEU A 423 16.04 0.13 -23.90
C LEU A 423 16.06 1.31 -24.88
N ALA A 424 15.20 1.29 -25.90
CA ALA A 424 15.03 2.40 -26.84
C ALA A 424 14.23 3.58 -26.25
N GLY A 425 13.67 3.45 -25.04
CA GLY A 425 12.81 4.46 -24.43
C GLY A 425 11.44 4.60 -25.08
N GLU A 426 11.03 3.61 -25.88
CA GLU A 426 9.75 3.58 -26.60
C GLU A 426 8.63 2.94 -25.76
N ASP A 427 8.99 2.16 -24.74
CA ASP A 427 8.07 1.39 -23.89
C ASP A 427 8.56 1.37 -22.43
N GLY A 428 7.73 0.87 -21.51
CA GLY A 428 8.06 0.72 -20.09
C GLY A 428 7.87 -0.70 -19.57
N GLY A 429 8.08 -0.87 -18.25
CA GLY A 429 7.90 -2.15 -17.57
C GLY A 429 9.09 -2.49 -16.68
N ASN A 430 9.34 -3.78 -16.48
CA ASN A 430 10.49 -4.25 -15.71
C ASN A 430 11.80 -4.10 -16.48
N LEU A 431 12.84 -3.73 -15.74
CA LEU A 431 14.24 -3.76 -16.16
C LEU A 431 15.05 -4.37 -15.01
N VAL A 432 16.16 -5.03 -15.33
CA VAL A 432 17.06 -5.61 -14.33
C VAL A 432 18.42 -4.93 -14.44
N ALA A 433 18.80 -4.17 -13.42
CA ALA A 433 20.14 -3.61 -13.33
C ALA A 433 21.07 -4.62 -12.63
N VAL A 434 22.29 -4.77 -13.14
CA VAL A 434 23.29 -5.71 -12.61
C VAL A 434 24.57 -4.94 -12.33
N ALA A 435 25.14 -5.07 -11.14
CA ALA A 435 26.34 -4.35 -10.74
C ALA A 435 27.35 -5.23 -10.01
N SER A 436 28.64 -4.96 -10.26
CA SER A 436 29.76 -5.65 -9.60
C SER A 436 31.05 -4.82 -9.66
N HIS A 437 32.01 -5.14 -8.77
CA HIS A 437 33.38 -4.66 -8.86
C HIS A 437 34.17 -5.31 -10.00
N ARG A 438 33.79 -6.52 -10.40
CA ARG A 438 34.41 -7.21 -11.53
C ARG A 438 33.71 -6.87 -12.85
N PRO A 439 34.44 -6.85 -13.98
CA PRO A 439 33.81 -6.72 -15.28
C PRO A 439 32.79 -7.85 -15.50
N LEU A 440 31.55 -7.46 -15.82
CA LEU A 440 30.48 -8.39 -16.17
C LEU A 440 30.62 -8.83 -17.63
N ASP A 441 30.51 -10.14 -17.90
CA ASP A 441 30.60 -10.68 -19.26
C ASP A 441 29.25 -10.55 -19.98
N GLU A 442 29.13 -9.50 -20.80
CA GLU A 442 27.93 -9.17 -21.56
C GLU A 442 27.51 -10.28 -22.53
N VAL A 443 28.48 -11.00 -23.12
CA VAL A 443 28.20 -12.07 -24.08
C VAL A 443 27.68 -13.28 -23.34
N ALA A 444 28.34 -13.69 -22.26
CA ALA A 444 27.87 -14.80 -21.43
C ALA A 444 26.47 -14.53 -20.86
N LEU A 445 26.19 -13.28 -20.47
CA LEU A 445 24.87 -12.89 -19.96
C LEU A 445 23.79 -12.90 -21.05
N ALA A 446 24.10 -12.44 -22.27
CA ALA A 446 23.19 -12.55 -23.40
C ALA A 446 22.90 -14.02 -23.78
N GLU A 447 23.92 -14.89 -23.74
CA GLU A 447 23.76 -16.33 -23.95
C GLU A 447 22.91 -16.98 -22.85
N ALA A 448 23.14 -16.61 -21.58
CA ALA A 448 22.36 -17.09 -20.45
C ALA A 448 20.88 -16.64 -20.52
N LEU A 449 20.61 -15.40 -20.94
CA LEU A 449 19.25 -14.90 -21.16
C LEU A 449 18.50 -15.74 -22.22
N LEU A 450 19.18 -16.05 -23.33
CA LEU A 450 18.62 -16.93 -24.37
C LEU A 450 18.38 -18.35 -23.85
N ALA A 451 19.28 -18.89 -23.03
CA ALA A 451 19.12 -20.20 -22.40
C ALA A 451 17.95 -20.26 -21.42
N GLN A 452 17.57 -19.12 -20.84
CA GLN A 452 16.40 -18.94 -19.99
C GLN A 452 15.14 -18.57 -20.80
N ASP A 453 15.10 -18.79 -22.12
CA ASP A 453 13.97 -18.43 -23.00
C ASP A 453 13.53 -16.95 -22.88
N SER A 454 14.47 -16.04 -22.58
CA SER A 454 14.20 -14.61 -22.50
C SER A 454 14.45 -13.91 -23.83
N THR A 455 13.62 -12.89 -24.12
CA THR A 455 13.79 -12.00 -25.28
C THR A 455 14.55 -10.72 -24.93
N TRP A 456 15.01 -10.60 -23.68
CA TRP A 456 15.70 -9.41 -23.19
C TRP A 456 17.11 -9.30 -23.77
N GLN A 457 17.57 -8.06 -23.83
CA GLN A 457 18.90 -7.70 -24.31
C GLN A 457 19.73 -7.13 -23.16
N VAL A 458 21.05 -7.21 -23.33
CA VAL A 458 22.02 -6.61 -22.42
C VAL A 458 22.44 -5.27 -23.01
N ALA A 459 22.22 -4.18 -22.28
CA ALA A 459 22.88 -2.91 -22.54
C ALA A 459 24.23 -2.90 -21.82
N SER A 460 25.29 -2.67 -22.60
CA SER A 460 26.67 -2.61 -22.16
C SER A 460 26.92 -1.48 -21.16
N ALA A 461 28.05 -1.51 -20.46
CA ALA A 461 28.41 -0.46 -19.50
C ALA A 461 28.48 0.94 -20.15
N ASP A 462 28.93 1.02 -21.41
CA ASP A 462 29.01 2.28 -22.18
C ASP A 462 27.60 2.78 -22.58
N GLU A 463 26.71 1.87 -22.99
CA GLU A 463 25.31 2.21 -23.30
C GLU A 463 24.56 2.65 -22.04
N VAL A 464 24.78 1.97 -20.90
CA VAL A 464 24.24 2.36 -19.60
C VAL A 464 24.75 3.74 -19.19
N ALA A 465 26.04 4.03 -19.37
CA ALA A 465 26.60 5.34 -19.08
C ALA A 465 26.00 6.44 -19.96
N ALA A 466 25.80 6.17 -21.25
CA ALA A 466 25.17 7.09 -22.19
C ALA A 466 23.68 7.32 -21.86
N PHE A 467 22.97 6.25 -21.49
CA PHE A 467 21.56 6.28 -21.12
C PHE A 467 21.35 7.04 -19.80
N ALA A 468 22.13 6.75 -18.76
CA ALA A 468 22.12 7.51 -17.52
C ALA A 468 22.42 9.00 -17.79
N GLY A 469 23.43 9.29 -18.61
CA GLY A 469 23.78 10.65 -19.02
C GLY A 469 24.13 11.54 -17.82
N ASP A 470 23.48 12.69 -17.71
CA ASP A 470 23.61 13.65 -16.61
C ASP A 470 22.54 13.48 -15.52
N ALA A 471 21.91 12.29 -15.45
CA ALA A 471 20.91 12.00 -14.44
C ALA A 471 21.46 12.20 -13.02
N ARG A 472 20.57 12.62 -12.12
CA ARG A 472 20.91 12.93 -10.75
C ARG A 472 21.26 11.66 -9.98
N VAL A 473 22.40 11.67 -9.29
CA VAL A 473 22.74 10.68 -8.27
C VAL A 473 21.82 10.83 -7.07
N LEU A 474 21.22 9.73 -6.62
CA LEU A 474 20.32 9.66 -5.49
C LEU A 474 21.12 9.48 -4.20
N THR A 475 20.88 10.35 -3.23
CA THR A 475 21.51 10.31 -1.91
C THR A 475 20.43 10.37 -0.84
N ASP A 476 20.75 9.99 0.39
CA ASP A 476 19.80 10.09 1.51
C ASP A 476 19.21 11.50 1.68
N ASP A 477 19.99 12.54 1.37
CA ASP A 477 19.54 13.94 1.41
C ASP A 477 18.71 14.35 0.18
N ALA A 478 18.77 13.59 -0.93
CA ALA A 478 18.11 13.92 -2.18
C ALA A 478 17.82 12.69 -3.06
N ALA A 479 16.71 12.01 -2.78
CA ALA A 479 16.20 10.86 -3.56
C ALA A 479 14.72 11.05 -3.98
N PRO A 480 14.42 11.90 -4.97
CA PRO A 480 13.05 12.21 -5.38
C PRO A 480 12.43 11.10 -6.27
N VAL A 481 12.46 9.85 -5.82
CA VAL A 481 12.02 8.68 -6.61
C VAL A 481 10.58 8.84 -7.10
N ASP A 482 9.67 9.24 -6.22
CA ASP A 482 8.26 9.45 -6.57
C ASP A 482 8.03 10.53 -7.63
N GLN A 483 8.95 11.49 -7.78
CA GLN A 483 8.87 12.54 -8.81
C GLN A 483 9.52 12.14 -10.13
N LEU A 484 10.47 11.20 -10.09
CA LEU A 484 11.16 10.68 -11.27
C LEU A 484 10.39 9.53 -11.92
N LEU A 485 9.70 8.74 -11.11
CA LEU A 485 8.99 7.55 -11.54
C LEU A 485 7.77 7.92 -12.40
N THR A 486 7.64 7.21 -13.51
CA THR A 486 6.42 7.22 -14.33
C THR A 486 5.77 5.84 -14.23
N PRO A 487 4.82 5.63 -13.29
CA PRO A 487 4.30 4.29 -12.99
C PRO A 487 3.35 3.74 -14.07
N TYR A 488 2.84 4.60 -14.95
CA TYR A 488 1.93 4.24 -16.03
C TYR A 488 2.45 4.83 -17.35
N GLY A 489 2.38 4.07 -18.44
CA GLY A 489 2.59 4.61 -19.78
C GLY A 489 1.65 5.80 -20.05
N ALA A 490 2.13 6.80 -20.80
CA ALA A 490 1.24 7.87 -21.25
C ALA A 490 0.07 7.24 -22.03
N PRO A 491 -1.19 7.64 -21.78
CA PRO A 491 -2.27 7.24 -22.66
C PRO A 491 -1.93 7.73 -24.07
N ASP A 492 -1.98 6.84 -25.06
CA ASP A 492 -1.70 7.15 -26.46
C ASP A 492 -2.32 8.51 -26.84
N ALA A 493 -1.46 9.48 -27.18
CA ALA A 493 -1.86 10.84 -27.50
C ALA A 493 -2.44 10.96 -28.92
#